data_AF-A0A6A5G6N6-F1
#
_entry.id   AF-A0A6A5G6N6-F1
#
_cell.length_a   1.000
_cell.length_b   1.000
_cell.length_c   1.000
_cell.angle_alpha   90.00
_cell.angle_beta   90.00
_cell.angle_gamma   90.00
#
_symmetry.space_group_name_H-M   'P 1'
#
loop_
_entity.id
_entity.type
_entity.pdbx_description
1 polymer ?
#
loop_
_entity_poly.entity_id
_entity_poly.type
_entity_poly.pdbx_seq_one_letter_code
_entity_poly.pdbx_strand_id
1 'polypeptide(L)'
;MIWYFLLSLHFVVEIVGVLSHLIFLQLVVFRGIMDVYCRISLGMISISMIVMLVSYLVETLVCLSIGTIYEDAQCAELPLKTILLCIHRYAEAFSLAAQMFFTIERVLSIQFEHIHRSIFFKIFFIAGFLFSNFTGLAYVYTSAIKGEYGTFWLIAFQLFVIANFPFVLYAKKISTVKYKADVRTYSLKRKHNLYNSYEIARSFLYAAAIYMISQLACFGLLWAFQFGLLFDGNRAYFPRLFFVISLIWHANLTTFPWIVMLIHRSQRERIYKVWMQMFPETKSPAKILGMNGKELVATPTQNDYFDQLQQSWK
;
A
#
# COMPACT_ATOMS: atom_id res chain seq x y z
N MET A 1 5.88 4.83 -32.12
CA MET A 1 7.09 4.64 -31.31
C MET A 1 6.85 4.90 -29.83
N ILE A 2 6.31 6.07 -29.43
CA ILE A 2 6.06 6.40 -28.01
C ILE A 2 5.15 5.40 -27.27
N TRP A 3 4.13 4.86 -27.96
CA TRP A 3 3.19 3.91 -27.36
C TRP A 3 3.80 2.54 -27.06
N TYR A 4 4.70 2.05 -27.91
CA TYR A 4 5.47 0.84 -27.63
C TYR A 4 6.45 1.04 -26.47
N PHE A 5 7.05 2.23 -26.35
CA PHE A 5 7.87 2.58 -25.19
C PHE A 5 7.04 2.58 -23.90
N LEU A 6 5.86 3.22 -23.91
CA LEU A 6 4.96 3.25 -22.75
C LEU A 6 4.45 1.85 -22.39
N LEU A 7 4.20 1.00 -23.39
CA LEU A 7 3.84 -0.40 -23.18
C LEU A 7 4.97 -1.19 -22.50
N SER A 8 6.21 -1.07 -22.99
CA SER A 8 7.37 -1.68 -22.34
C SER A 8 7.54 -1.19 -20.90
N LEU A 9 7.31 0.10 -20.66
CA LEU A 9 7.32 0.66 -19.30
C LEU A 9 6.23 0.05 -18.43
N HIS A 10 5.03 -0.18 -18.98
CA HIS A 10 3.92 -0.82 -18.28
C HIS A 10 4.30 -2.22 -17.78
N PHE A 11 4.90 -3.04 -18.65
CA PHE A 11 5.39 -4.38 -18.29
C PHE A 11 6.43 -4.34 -17.18
N VAL A 12 7.39 -3.41 -17.25
CA VAL A 12 8.41 -3.25 -16.21
C VAL A 12 7.75 -2.86 -14.89
N VAL A 13 6.84 -1.89 -14.90
CA VAL A 13 6.13 -1.43 -13.71
C VAL A 13 5.35 -2.58 -13.07
N GLU A 14 4.66 -3.40 -13.83
CA GLU A 14 3.87 -4.52 -13.30
C GLU A 14 4.73 -5.63 -12.70
N ILE A 15 5.77 -6.07 -13.41
CA ILE A 15 6.69 -7.10 -12.91
C ILE A 15 7.37 -6.62 -11.63
N VAL A 16 7.89 -5.39 -11.64
CA VAL A 16 8.50 -4.78 -10.45
C VAL A 16 7.47 -4.62 -9.34
N GLY A 17 6.24 -4.22 -9.66
CA GLY A 17 5.14 -4.10 -8.71
C GLY A 17 4.81 -5.40 -8.00
N VAL A 18 4.65 -6.49 -8.75
CA VAL A 18 4.39 -7.83 -8.19
C VAL A 18 5.54 -8.25 -7.27
N LEU A 19 6.80 -8.12 -7.72
CA LEU A 19 7.97 -8.44 -6.90
C LEU A 19 8.02 -7.59 -5.62
N SER A 20 7.69 -6.30 -5.72
CA SER A 20 7.70 -5.36 -4.60
C SER A 20 6.69 -5.76 -3.51
N HIS A 21 5.48 -6.18 -3.91
CA HIS A 21 4.47 -6.66 -2.97
C HIS A 21 4.81 -8.04 -2.39
N LEU A 22 5.44 -8.94 -3.16
CA LEU A 22 5.92 -10.23 -2.64
C LEU A 22 6.99 -10.04 -1.56
N ILE A 23 7.95 -9.14 -1.80
CA ILE A 23 8.97 -8.76 -0.81
C ILE A 23 8.30 -8.16 0.43
N PHE A 24 7.33 -7.27 0.24
CA PHE A 24 6.58 -6.68 1.35
C PHE A 24 5.85 -7.74 2.19
N LEU A 25 5.12 -8.66 1.56
CA LEU A 25 4.45 -9.77 2.27
C LEU A 25 5.45 -10.59 3.08
N GLN A 26 6.60 -10.92 2.51
CA GLN A 26 7.63 -11.69 3.19
C GLN A 26 8.26 -10.96 4.38
N LEU A 27 8.60 -9.67 4.22
CA LEU A 27 9.32 -8.91 5.24
C LEU A 27 8.44 -8.34 6.34
N VAL A 28 7.18 -8.06 6.02
CA VAL A 28 6.25 -7.33 6.89
C VAL A 28 5.14 -8.25 7.39
N VAL A 29 4.45 -8.97 6.51
CA VAL A 29 3.28 -9.79 6.89
C VAL A 29 3.72 -11.11 7.55
N PHE A 30 4.62 -11.89 6.93
CA PHE A 30 4.94 -13.23 7.45
C PHE A 30 5.90 -13.23 8.65
N ARG A 31 6.73 -12.20 8.81
CA ARG A 31 7.73 -12.14 9.92
C ARG A 31 7.16 -11.85 11.31
N GLY A 32 5.86 -11.64 11.46
CA GLY A 32 5.23 -11.53 12.78
C GLY A 32 5.65 -10.33 13.63
N ILE A 33 6.27 -9.31 13.03
CA ILE A 33 6.74 -8.09 13.71
C ILE A 33 5.56 -7.27 14.23
N MET A 34 4.37 -7.47 13.65
CA MET A 34 3.19 -6.66 13.89
C MET A 34 2.03 -7.48 14.45
N ASP A 35 1.08 -6.79 15.07
CA ASP A 35 -0.19 -7.37 15.53
C ASP A 35 -0.89 -8.15 14.41
N VAL A 36 -1.59 -9.23 14.80
CA VAL A 36 -2.27 -10.16 13.87
C VAL A 36 -3.22 -9.43 12.93
N TYR A 37 -4.07 -8.54 13.45
CA TYR A 37 -5.05 -7.78 12.65
C TYR A 37 -4.38 -6.85 11.64
N CYS A 38 -3.32 -6.16 12.06
CA CYS A 38 -2.52 -5.32 11.17
C CYS A 38 -1.92 -6.13 10.01
N ARG A 39 -1.36 -7.31 10.32
CA ARG A 39 -0.80 -8.22 9.31
C ARG A 39 -1.84 -8.70 8.32
N ILE A 40 -3.02 -9.10 8.80
CA ILE A 40 -4.11 -9.58 7.95
C ILE A 40 -4.55 -8.45 7.01
N SER A 41 -4.82 -7.26 7.53
CA SER A 41 -5.26 -6.13 6.71
C SER A 41 -4.20 -5.67 5.69
N LEU A 42 -2.93 -5.61 6.07
CA LEU A 42 -1.84 -5.31 5.12
C LEU A 42 -1.69 -6.43 4.07
N GLY A 43 -1.88 -7.69 4.47
CA GLY A 43 -1.92 -8.83 3.56
C GLY A 43 -3.07 -8.72 2.55
N MET A 44 -4.28 -8.38 3.02
CA MET A 44 -5.44 -8.13 2.15
C MET A 44 -5.12 -7.08 1.09
N ILE A 45 -4.57 -5.93 1.51
CA ILE A 45 -4.20 -4.83 0.60
C ILE A 45 -3.16 -5.33 -0.42
N SER A 46 -2.03 -5.86 0.02
CA SER A 46 -0.95 -6.27 -0.89
C SER A 46 -1.36 -7.41 -1.83
N ILE A 47 -2.10 -8.42 -1.35
CA ILE A 47 -2.58 -9.51 -2.20
C ILE A 47 -3.53 -8.96 -3.27
N SER A 48 -4.45 -8.08 -2.91
CA SER A 48 -5.35 -7.45 -3.89
C SER A 48 -4.59 -6.64 -4.94
N MET A 49 -3.57 -5.89 -4.53
CA MET A 49 -2.73 -5.13 -5.47
C MET A 49 -1.91 -6.05 -6.39
N ILE A 50 -1.43 -7.20 -5.90
CA ILE A 50 -0.80 -8.23 -6.76
C ILE A 50 -1.80 -8.74 -7.79
N VAL A 51 -3.01 -9.10 -7.36
CA VAL A 51 -4.05 -9.61 -8.27
C VAL A 51 -4.38 -8.58 -9.35
N MET A 52 -4.49 -7.28 -9.01
CA MET A 52 -4.69 -6.21 -9.99
C MET A 52 -3.58 -6.13 -11.03
N LEU A 53 -2.32 -6.15 -10.58
CA LEU A 53 -1.15 -6.07 -11.46
C LEU A 53 -1.05 -7.29 -12.38
N VAL A 54 -1.25 -8.49 -11.83
CA VAL A 54 -1.19 -9.75 -12.61
C VAL A 54 -2.35 -9.84 -13.60
N SER A 55 -3.57 -9.51 -13.18
CA SER A 55 -4.74 -9.61 -14.06
C SER A 55 -4.61 -8.68 -15.26
N TYR A 56 -4.12 -7.46 -15.04
CA TYR A 56 -3.90 -6.50 -16.12
C TYR A 56 -2.70 -6.86 -17.00
N LEU A 57 -1.61 -7.38 -16.41
CA LEU A 57 -0.47 -7.91 -17.17
C LEU A 57 -0.92 -8.97 -18.16
N VAL A 58 -1.73 -9.93 -17.70
CA VAL A 58 -2.26 -11.00 -18.54
C VAL A 58 -3.24 -10.43 -19.58
N GLU A 59 -4.11 -9.50 -19.20
CA GLU A 59 -5.02 -8.82 -20.14
C GLU A 59 -4.27 -8.12 -21.27
N THR A 60 -3.20 -7.40 -20.94
CA THR A 60 -2.35 -6.70 -21.90
C THR A 60 -1.64 -7.68 -22.84
N LEU A 61 -1.14 -8.80 -22.32
CA LEU A 61 -0.54 -9.87 -23.13
C LEU A 61 -1.54 -10.50 -24.10
N VAL A 62 -2.78 -10.69 -23.65
CA VAL A 62 -3.87 -11.20 -24.51
C VAL A 62 -4.18 -10.23 -25.63
N CYS A 63 -4.36 -8.93 -25.35
CA CYS A 63 -4.59 -7.95 -26.43
C CYS A 63 -3.38 -7.83 -27.39
N LEU A 64 -2.16 -7.89 -26.87
CA LEU A 64 -0.95 -7.89 -27.70
C LEU A 64 -0.90 -9.08 -28.66
N SER A 65 -1.35 -10.27 -28.22
CA SER A 65 -1.38 -11.47 -29.06
C SER A 65 -2.29 -11.34 -30.30
N ILE A 66 -3.27 -10.43 -30.25
CA ILE A 66 -4.20 -10.11 -31.35
C ILE A 66 -3.64 -8.96 -32.22
N GLY A 67 -2.57 -8.30 -31.78
CA GLY A 67 -1.90 -7.22 -32.51
C GLY A 67 -2.34 -5.81 -32.14
N THR A 68 -3.14 -5.64 -31.08
CA THR A 68 -3.57 -4.31 -30.61
C THR A 68 -2.83 -3.89 -29.35
N ILE A 69 -2.29 -2.67 -29.35
CA ILE A 69 -1.66 -2.06 -28.16
C ILE A 69 -2.74 -1.56 -27.19
N TYR A 70 -3.86 -1.12 -27.73
CA TYR A 70 -4.99 -0.62 -26.97
C TYR A 70 -6.09 -1.65 -26.89
N GLU A 71 -6.99 -1.41 -25.95
CA GLU A 71 -8.26 -2.08 -25.87
C GLU A 71 -9.09 -1.76 -27.14
N ASP A 72 -9.22 -2.75 -28.01
CA ASP A 72 -10.06 -2.70 -29.23
C ASP A 72 -11.25 -3.66 -29.08
N ALA A 73 -12.31 -3.46 -29.86
CA ALA A 73 -13.54 -4.24 -29.82
C ALA A 73 -13.26 -5.75 -29.96
N GLN A 74 -12.31 -6.13 -30.81
CA GLN A 74 -11.89 -7.53 -31.00
C GLN A 74 -11.23 -8.14 -29.76
N CYS A 75 -10.44 -7.36 -29.01
CA CYS A 75 -9.87 -7.84 -27.75
C CYS A 75 -10.97 -7.96 -26.68
N ALA A 76 -11.95 -7.04 -26.66
CA ALA A 76 -13.06 -7.02 -25.71
C ALA A 76 -13.96 -8.26 -25.75
N GLU A 77 -14.10 -8.91 -26.90
CA GLU A 77 -14.99 -10.07 -27.08
C GLU A 77 -14.41 -11.41 -26.59
N LEU A 78 -13.13 -11.45 -26.20
CA LEU A 78 -12.51 -12.70 -25.74
C LEU A 78 -13.03 -13.13 -24.35
N PRO A 79 -13.46 -14.40 -24.18
CA PRO A 79 -14.01 -14.87 -22.91
C PRO A 79 -12.98 -14.84 -21.77
N LEU A 80 -11.70 -15.09 -22.08
CA LEU A 80 -10.61 -14.99 -21.11
C LEU A 80 -10.48 -13.55 -20.57
N LYS A 81 -10.68 -12.55 -21.41
CA LYS A 81 -10.62 -11.15 -21.02
C LYS A 81 -11.76 -10.79 -20.07
N THR A 82 -12.97 -11.27 -20.31
CA THR A 82 -14.10 -11.05 -19.39
C THR A 82 -13.80 -11.59 -17.99
N ILE A 83 -13.16 -12.76 -17.89
CA ILE A 83 -12.74 -13.34 -16.61
C ILE A 83 -11.67 -12.46 -15.93
N LEU A 84 -10.65 -12.04 -16.68
CA LEU A 84 -9.57 -11.18 -16.17
C LEU A 84 -10.10 -9.81 -15.71
N LEU A 85 -11.04 -9.24 -16.46
CA LEU A 85 -11.72 -7.99 -16.09
C LEU A 85 -12.49 -8.14 -14.78
N CYS A 86 -13.23 -9.24 -14.60
CA CYS A 86 -13.92 -9.53 -13.33
C CYS A 86 -12.94 -9.62 -12.16
N ILE A 87 -11.81 -10.32 -12.35
CA ILE A 87 -10.76 -10.46 -11.32
C ILE A 87 -10.15 -9.09 -11.00
N HIS A 88 -9.81 -8.30 -12.02
CA HIS A 88 -9.21 -6.98 -11.85
C HIS A 88 -10.15 -6.04 -11.09
N ARG A 89 -11.42 -5.96 -11.50
CA ARG A 89 -12.44 -5.12 -10.89
C ARG A 89 -12.70 -5.52 -9.43
N TYR A 90 -12.78 -6.83 -9.15
CA TYR A 90 -12.88 -7.31 -7.77
C TYR A 90 -11.73 -6.78 -6.91
N ALA A 91 -10.50 -6.95 -7.40
CA ALA A 91 -9.31 -6.58 -6.66
C ALA A 91 -9.17 -5.06 -6.46
N GLU A 92 -9.60 -4.26 -7.44
CA GLU A 92 -9.66 -2.79 -7.36
C GLU A 92 -10.56 -2.32 -6.21
N ALA A 93 -11.83 -2.73 -6.24
CA ALA A 93 -12.81 -2.36 -5.22
C ALA A 93 -12.43 -2.92 -3.83
N PHE A 94 -11.97 -4.16 -3.78
CA PHE A 94 -11.52 -4.80 -2.55
C PHE A 94 -10.32 -4.05 -1.94
N SER A 95 -9.33 -3.65 -2.76
CA SER A 95 -8.15 -2.92 -2.27
C SER A 95 -8.54 -1.58 -1.65
N LEU A 96 -9.40 -0.79 -2.31
CA LEU A 96 -9.87 0.49 -1.79
C LEU A 96 -10.63 0.33 -0.47
N ALA A 97 -11.56 -0.64 -0.40
CA ALA A 97 -12.29 -0.93 0.82
C ALA A 97 -11.36 -1.42 1.96
N ALA A 98 -10.38 -2.28 1.63
CA ALA A 98 -9.40 -2.79 2.59
C ALA A 98 -8.48 -1.68 3.14
N GLN A 99 -8.09 -0.72 2.31
CA GLN A 99 -7.31 0.44 2.74
C GLN A 99 -8.08 1.32 3.73
N MET A 100 -9.35 1.64 3.44
CA MET A 100 -10.20 2.41 4.36
C MET A 100 -10.42 1.64 5.66
N PHE A 101 -10.72 0.35 5.56
CA PHE A 101 -10.89 -0.52 6.73
C PHE A 101 -9.62 -0.55 7.59
N PHE A 102 -8.43 -0.66 6.99
CA PHE A 102 -7.17 -0.59 7.72
C PHE A 102 -7.01 0.74 8.46
N THR A 103 -7.28 1.89 7.81
CA THR A 103 -7.17 3.19 8.47
C THR A 103 -8.08 3.29 9.68
N ILE A 104 -9.34 2.86 9.56
CA ILE A 104 -10.31 2.86 10.67
C ILE A 104 -9.85 1.93 11.79
N GLU A 105 -9.41 0.73 11.44
CA GLU A 105 -8.88 -0.26 12.37
C GLU A 105 -7.68 0.31 13.14
N ARG A 106 -6.77 1.02 12.47
CA ARG A 106 -5.64 1.72 13.13
C ARG A 106 -6.10 2.83 14.08
N VAL A 107 -7.11 3.62 13.70
CA VAL A 107 -7.70 4.63 14.60
C VAL A 107 -8.25 3.98 15.86
N LEU A 108 -9.03 2.90 15.71
CA LEU A 108 -9.62 2.18 16.83
C LEU A 108 -8.56 1.52 17.72
N SER A 109 -7.56 0.87 17.13
CA SER A 109 -6.47 0.21 17.86
C SER A 109 -5.64 1.21 18.68
N ILE A 110 -5.31 2.37 18.10
CA ILE A 110 -4.52 3.40 18.78
C ILE A 110 -5.35 4.10 19.85
N GLN A 111 -6.61 4.44 19.55
CA GLN A 111 -7.45 5.23 20.47
C GLN A 111 -7.99 4.38 21.62
N PHE A 112 -8.47 3.17 21.35
CA PHE A 112 -9.24 2.32 22.28
C PHE A 112 -8.62 0.94 22.50
N GLU A 113 -7.48 0.90 23.19
CA GLU A 113 -6.72 -0.33 23.47
C GLU A 113 -7.54 -1.42 24.20
N HIS A 114 -8.39 -1.03 25.15
CA HIS A 114 -9.26 -1.98 25.88
C HIS A 114 -10.27 -2.67 24.95
N ILE A 115 -10.75 -1.94 23.94
CA ILE A 115 -11.69 -2.47 22.95
C ILE A 115 -10.96 -3.41 22.00
N HIS A 116 -9.71 -3.13 21.62
CA HIS A 116 -8.92 -3.98 20.71
C HIS A 116 -8.77 -5.44 21.18
N ARG A 117 -8.80 -5.68 22.49
CA ARG A 117 -8.76 -7.05 23.07
C ARG A 117 -10.13 -7.68 23.26
N SER A 118 -11.20 -6.91 23.10
CA SER A 118 -12.57 -7.36 23.32
C SER A 118 -13.12 -8.17 22.14
N ILE A 119 -14.19 -8.92 22.40
CA ILE A 119 -14.96 -9.62 21.37
C ILE A 119 -15.55 -8.63 20.36
N PHE A 120 -15.91 -7.42 20.79
CA PHE A 120 -16.45 -6.38 19.92
C PHE A 120 -15.48 -6.03 18.78
N PHE A 121 -14.19 -5.95 19.06
CA PHE A 121 -13.19 -5.67 18.03
C PHE A 121 -13.03 -6.83 17.04
N LYS A 122 -13.15 -8.09 17.49
CA LYS A 122 -13.17 -9.26 16.60
C LYS A 122 -14.37 -9.20 15.64
N ILE A 123 -15.56 -8.88 16.17
CA ILE A 123 -16.78 -8.72 15.37
C ILE A 123 -16.61 -7.60 14.35
N PHE A 124 -16.11 -6.42 14.78
CA PHE A 124 -15.78 -5.31 13.89
C PHE A 124 -14.81 -5.75 12.78
N PHE A 125 -13.76 -6.50 13.12
CA PHE A 125 -12.77 -6.93 12.15
C PHE A 125 -13.36 -7.88 11.11
N ILE A 126 -14.16 -8.85 11.54
CA ILE A 126 -14.86 -9.78 10.64
C ILE A 126 -15.87 -9.03 9.76
N ALA A 127 -16.64 -8.10 10.34
CA ALA A 127 -17.59 -7.29 9.58
C ALA A 127 -16.89 -6.44 8.52
N GLY A 128 -15.75 -5.84 8.84
CA GLY A 128 -14.92 -5.10 7.88
C GLY A 128 -14.38 -5.98 6.76
N PHE A 129 -13.90 -7.18 7.08
CA PHE A 129 -13.48 -8.17 6.08
C PHE A 129 -14.64 -8.55 5.13
N LEU A 130 -15.82 -8.85 5.67
CA LEU A 130 -17.00 -9.18 4.87
C LEU A 130 -17.45 -7.98 4.02
N PHE A 131 -17.38 -6.78 4.56
CA PHE A 131 -17.70 -5.54 3.84
C PHE A 131 -16.77 -5.31 2.63
N SER A 132 -15.45 -5.54 2.79
CA SER A 132 -14.50 -5.43 1.68
C SER A 132 -14.80 -6.43 0.56
N ASN A 133 -15.12 -7.68 0.91
CA ASN A 133 -15.53 -8.71 -0.07
C ASN A 133 -16.85 -8.34 -0.76
N PHE A 134 -17.86 -7.91 0.01
CA PHE A 134 -19.15 -7.50 -0.54
C PHE A 134 -19.00 -6.34 -1.52
N THR A 135 -18.19 -5.34 -1.18
CA THR A 135 -17.91 -4.20 -2.08
C THR A 135 -17.26 -4.67 -3.38
N GLY A 136 -16.28 -5.57 -3.31
CA GLY A 136 -15.65 -6.18 -4.48
C GLY A 136 -16.64 -6.91 -5.38
N LEU A 137 -17.46 -7.79 -4.79
CA LEU A 137 -18.47 -8.57 -5.54
C LEU A 137 -19.57 -7.69 -6.14
N ALA A 138 -20.05 -6.69 -5.40
CA ALA A 138 -21.04 -5.74 -5.87
C ALA A 138 -20.53 -4.96 -7.09
N TYR A 139 -19.25 -4.55 -7.06
CA TYR A 139 -18.63 -3.86 -8.19
C TYR A 139 -18.54 -4.75 -9.42
N VAL A 140 -18.02 -5.98 -9.27
CA VAL A 140 -17.95 -6.95 -10.39
C VAL A 140 -19.33 -7.19 -11.00
N TYR A 141 -20.34 -7.46 -10.17
CA TYR A 141 -21.68 -7.78 -10.65
C TYR A 141 -22.30 -6.62 -11.44
N THR A 142 -22.19 -5.40 -10.93
CA THR A 142 -22.83 -4.24 -11.56
C THR A 142 -22.02 -3.69 -12.74
N SER A 143 -20.69 -3.61 -12.62
CA SER A 143 -19.82 -3.04 -13.65
C SER A 143 -19.42 -4.03 -14.74
N ALA A 144 -19.07 -5.28 -14.40
CA ALA A 144 -18.51 -6.23 -15.37
C ALA A 144 -19.59 -7.16 -15.95
N ILE A 145 -20.54 -7.63 -15.13
CA ILE A 145 -21.58 -8.56 -15.59
C ILE A 145 -22.76 -7.81 -16.22
N LYS A 146 -23.30 -6.80 -15.53
CA LYS A 146 -24.38 -5.98 -16.08
C LYS A 146 -23.91 -4.90 -17.06
N GLY A 147 -22.66 -4.44 -16.93
CA GLY A 147 -22.15 -3.32 -17.75
C GLY A 147 -22.77 -1.98 -17.39
N GLU A 148 -23.38 -1.85 -16.20
CA GLU A 148 -24.13 -0.68 -15.77
C GLU A 148 -23.42 0.03 -14.61
N TYR A 149 -23.91 1.21 -14.21
CA TYR A 149 -23.46 1.92 -13.00
C TYR A 149 -21.98 2.37 -12.98
N GLY A 150 -21.31 2.45 -14.13
CA GLY A 150 -19.92 2.92 -14.19
C GLY A 150 -19.69 4.29 -13.53
N THR A 151 -20.57 5.27 -13.80
CA THR A 151 -20.52 6.60 -13.17
C THR A 151 -20.75 6.54 -11.67
N PHE A 152 -21.66 5.67 -11.21
CA PHE A 152 -21.91 5.49 -9.78
C PHE A 152 -20.66 4.98 -9.06
N TRP A 153 -19.97 3.99 -9.62
CA TRP A 153 -18.74 3.46 -9.04
C TRP A 153 -17.58 4.45 -9.09
N LEU A 154 -17.47 5.24 -10.16
CA LEU A 154 -16.49 6.32 -10.23
C LEU A 154 -16.70 7.32 -9.08
N ILE A 155 -17.94 7.74 -8.83
CA ILE A 155 -18.29 8.62 -7.71
C ILE A 155 -18.02 7.92 -6.37
N ALA A 156 -18.44 6.66 -6.23
CA ALA A 156 -18.27 5.89 -4.99
C ALA A 156 -16.80 5.74 -4.60
N PHE A 157 -15.92 5.35 -5.54
CA PHE A 157 -14.48 5.23 -5.31
C PHE A 157 -13.84 6.57 -4.95
N GLN A 158 -14.25 7.65 -5.62
CA GLN A 158 -13.79 8.98 -5.26
C GLN A 158 -14.20 9.35 -3.83
N LEU A 159 -15.44 9.05 -3.43
CA LEU A 159 -15.91 9.26 -2.06
C LEU A 159 -15.15 8.40 -1.05
N PHE A 160 -14.85 7.13 -1.35
CA PHE A 160 -14.01 6.29 -0.50
C PHE A 160 -12.62 6.92 -0.27
N VAL A 161 -11.98 7.41 -1.33
CA VAL A 161 -10.67 8.06 -1.26
C VAL A 161 -10.74 9.36 -0.44
N ILE A 162 -11.72 10.23 -0.72
CA ILE A 162 -11.91 11.50 0.01
C ILE A 162 -12.23 11.24 1.48
N ALA A 163 -13.12 10.29 1.78
CA ALA A 163 -13.52 9.96 3.15
C ALA A 163 -12.39 9.33 3.95
N ASN A 164 -11.45 8.62 3.33
CA ASN A 164 -10.29 8.04 4.01
C ASN A 164 -9.26 9.09 4.43
N PHE A 165 -9.17 10.23 3.73
CA PHE A 165 -8.22 11.30 4.02
C PHE A 165 -8.30 11.86 5.46
N PRO A 166 -9.48 12.25 6.00
CA PRO A 166 -9.59 12.71 7.39
C PRO A 166 -9.23 11.61 8.39
N PHE A 167 -9.55 10.34 8.12
CA PHE A 167 -9.14 9.23 8.99
C PHE A 167 -7.62 9.10 9.03
N VAL A 168 -6.93 9.25 7.89
CA VAL A 168 -5.47 9.20 7.83
C VAL A 168 -4.84 10.35 8.63
N LEU A 169 -5.36 11.57 8.48
CA LEU A 169 -4.89 12.73 9.25
C LEU A 169 -5.15 12.56 10.75
N TYR A 170 -6.33 12.08 11.12
CA TYR A 170 -6.70 11.83 12.50
C TYR A 170 -5.81 10.75 13.13
N ALA A 171 -5.62 9.61 12.44
CA ALA A 171 -4.72 8.53 12.85
C ALA A 171 -3.29 9.04 13.09
N LYS A 172 -2.79 9.92 12.20
CA LYS A 172 -1.47 10.55 12.34
C LYS A 172 -1.40 11.46 13.57
N LYS A 173 -2.45 12.24 13.83
CA LYS A 173 -2.51 13.15 14.98
C LYS A 173 -2.51 12.37 16.30
N ILE A 174 -3.42 11.42 16.47
CA ILE A 174 -3.54 10.63 17.72
C ILE A 174 -2.27 9.82 17.99
N SER A 175 -1.67 9.26 16.95
CA SER A 175 -0.47 8.44 17.07
C SER A 175 0.71 9.30 17.52
N THR A 176 0.85 10.53 16.99
CA THR A 176 1.92 11.46 17.39
C THR A 176 1.74 11.96 18.82
N VAL A 177 0.51 12.26 19.23
CA VAL A 177 0.21 12.68 20.61
C VAL A 177 0.54 11.57 21.60
N LYS A 178 0.10 10.34 21.34
CA LYS A 178 0.40 9.19 22.22
C LYS A 178 1.89 8.82 22.23
N TYR A 179 2.60 9.04 21.13
CA TYR A 179 4.05 8.86 21.06
C TYR A 179 4.83 9.85 21.95
N LYS A 180 4.40 11.12 21.98
CA LYS A 180 5.04 12.19 22.78
C LYS A 180 4.67 12.14 24.27
N ALA A 181 3.74 11.28 24.68
CA ALA A 181 3.33 11.17 26.07
C ALA A 181 4.45 10.60 26.96
N ASP A 182 4.61 11.18 28.14
CA ASP A 182 5.74 10.92 29.03
C ASP A 182 5.67 9.56 29.73
N VAL A 183 6.81 9.03 30.18
CA VAL A 183 6.91 7.72 30.86
C VAL A 183 6.08 7.68 32.16
N ARG A 184 5.78 8.84 32.75
CA ARG A 184 4.88 8.96 33.90
C ARG A 184 3.43 8.55 33.60
N THR A 185 3.02 8.61 32.32
CA THR A 185 1.65 8.28 31.89
C THR A 185 1.50 6.84 31.41
N TYR A 186 2.58 6.20 30.96
CA TYR A 186 2.56 4.86 30.37
C TYR A 186 3.76 4.03 30.80
N SER A 187 3.54 2.76 31.15
CA SER A 187 4.63 1.83 31.48
C SER A 187 5.60 1.63 30.30
N LEU A 188 6.87 1.30 30.59
CA LEU A 188 7.93 1.10 29.59
C LEU A 188 7.55 0.07 28.52
N LYS A 189 6.95 -1.06 28.93
CA LYS A 189 6.42 -2.09 28.01
C LYS A 189 5.34 -1.53 27.08
N ARG A 190 4.47 -0.65 27.60
CA ARG A 190 3.42 0.01 26.83
C ARG A 190 4.00 1.02 25.85
N LYS A 191 5.02 1.78 26.25
CA LYS A 191 5.73 2.71 25.38
C LYS A 191 6.42 1.98 24.21
N HIS A 192 7.01 0.81 24.45
CA HIS A 192 7.62 0.00 23.39
C HIS A 192 6.58 -0.52 22.37
N ASN A 193 5.44 -1.04 22.84
CA ASN A 193 4.37 -1.49 21.93
C ASN A 193 3.76 -0.32 21.14
N LEU A 194 3.56 0.84 21.78
CA LEU A 194 3.13 2.07 21.12
C LEU A 194 4.14 2.56 20.09
N TYR A 195 5.45 2.40 20.35
CA TYR A 195 6.52 2.76 19.42
C TYR A 195 6.43 1.94 18.12
N ASN A 196 6.30 0.61 18.21
CA ASN A 196 6.18 -0.24 17.03
C ASN A 196 4.88 0.06 16.26
N SER A 197 3.75 0.16 16.95
CA SER A 197 2.47 0.52 16.33
C SER A 197 2.49 1.91 15.69
N TYR A 198 3.22 2.88 16.28
CA TYR A 198 3.41 4.21 15.72
C TYR A 198 4.28 4.21 14.46
N GLU A 199 5.42 3.49 14.44
CA GLU A 199 6.28 3.44 13.25
C GLU A 199 5.55 2.83 12.04
N ILE A 200 4.77 1.77 12.27
CA ILE A 200 3.97 1.10 11.23
C ILE A 200 2.82 2.01 10.78
N ALA A 201 2.07 2.58 11.73
CA ALA A 201 0.99 3.50 11.40
C ALA A 201 1.54 4.69 10.62
N ARG A 202 2.67 5.27 11.03
CA ARG A 202 3.29 6.39 10.32
C ARG A 202 3.65 6.01 8.88
N SER A 203 4.43 4.95 8.68
CA SER A 203 4.87 4.53 7.34
C SER A 203 3.70 4.23 6.41
N PHE A 204 2.71 3.49 6.90
CA PHE A 204 1.50 3.22 6.13
C PHE A 204 0.67 4.48 5.85
N LEU A 205 0.42 5.33 6.84
CA LEU A 205 -0.40 6.53 6.67
C LEU A 205 0.22 7.50 5.64
N TYR A 206 1.55 7.58 5.59
CA TYR A 206 2.25 8.32 4.53
C TYR A 206 2.07 7.68 3.15
N ALA A 207 2.24 6.35 3.05
CA ALA A 207 2.03 5.63 1.80
C ALA A 207 0.58 5.75 1.30
N ALA A 208 -0.39 5.60 2.19
CA ALA A 208 -1.82 5.78 1.91
C ALA A 208 -2.13 7.21 1.47
N ALA A 209 -1.56 8.23 2.11
CA ALA A 209 -1.76 9.62 1.70
C ALA A 209 -1.25 9.89 0.27
N ILE A 210 -0.04 9.43 -0.06
CA ILE A 210 0.53 9.56 -1.40
C ILE A 210 -0.33 8.79 -2.42
N TYR A 211 -0.71 7.56 -2.07
CA TYR A 211 -1.57 6.73 -2.90
C TYR A 211 -2.89 7.44 -3.22
N MET A 212 -3.57 7.99 -2.21
CA MET A 212 -4.83 8.71 -2.37
C MET A 212 -4.69 9.99 -3.18
N ILE A 213 -3.60 10.76 -3.02
CA ILE A 213 -3.37 11.97 -3.82
C ILE A 213 -3.22 11.61 -5.30
N SER A 214 -2.43 10.56 -5.61
CA SER A 214 -2.28 10.06 -6.98
C SER A 214 -3.62 9.55 -7.55
N GLN A 215 -4.43 8.86 -6.74
CA GLN A 215 -5.78 8.44 -7.12
C GLN A 215 -6.70 9.62 -7.45
N LEU A 216 -6.73 10.66 -6.61
CA LEU A 216 -7.52 11.87 -6.85
C LEU A 216 -7.09 12.61 -8.12
N ALA A 217 -5.78 12.67 -8.40
CA ALA A 217 -5.27 13.25 -9.64
C ALA A 217 -5.78 12.48 -10.87
N CYS A 218 -5.76 11.14 -10.82
CA CYS A 218 -6.29 10.29 -11.89
C CYS A 218 -7.80 10.46 -12.08
N PHE A 219 -8.58 10.54 -10.98
CA PHE A 219 -10.01 10.87 -11.07
C PHE A 219 -10.25 12.26 -11.66
N GLY A 220 -9.40 13.24 -11.33
CA GLY A 220 -9.45 14.57 -11.95
C GLY A 220 -9.29 14.52 -13.46
N LEU A 221 -8.36 13.70 -13.98
CA LEU A 221 -8.17 13.50 -15.42
C LEU A 221 -9.39 12.82 -16.07
N LEU A 222 -9.99 11.81 -15.41
CA LEU A 222 -11.20 11.16 -15.90
C LEU A 222 -12.40 12.12 -15.97
N TRP A 223 -12.58 12.96 -14.96
CA TRP A 223 -13.64 13.98 -14.97
C TRP A 223 -13.38 15.07 -16.02
N ALA A 224 -12.13 15.51 -16.17
CA ALA A 224 -11.78 16.48 -17.21
C ALA A 224 -12.11 15.94 -18.62
N PHE A 225 -11.89 14.66 -18.87
CA PHE A 225 -12.34 14.01 -20.10
C PHE A 225 -13.87 13.95 -20.20
N GLN A 226 -14.56 13.53 -19.14
CA GLN A 226 -16.02 13.40 -19.11
C GLN A 226 -16.75 14.73 -19.34
N PHE A 227 -16.19 15.85 -18.87
CA PHE A 227 -16.72 17.20 -19.08
C PHE A 227 -16.28 17.85 -20.39
N GLY A 228 -15.51 17.14 -21.23
CA GLY A 228 -15.03 17.65 -22.51
C GLY A 228 -13.88 18.67 -22.40
N LEU A 229 -13.24 18.81 -21.24
CA LEU A 229 -12.06 19.65 -21.06
C LEU A 229 -10.79 19.03 -21.65
N LEU A 230 -10.78 17.70 -21.83
CA LEU A 230 -9.71 16.96 -22.51
C LEU A 230 -10.26 16.30 -23.78
N PHE A 231 -9.55 16.51 -24.90
CA PHE A 231 -9.88 15.92 -26.21
C PHE A 231 -11.33 16.16 -26.66
N ASP A 232 -11.94 17.26 -26.22
CA ASP A 232 -13.36 17.62 -26.47
C ASP A 232 -14.36 16.50 -26.11
N GLY A 233 -13.98 15.59 -25.20
CA GLY A 233 -14.79 14.43 -24.83
C GLY A 233 -14.90 13.35 -25.92
N ASN A 234 -14.04 13.41 -26.93
CA ASN A 234 -14.06 12.46 -28.03
C ASN A 234 -13.68 11.05 -27.55
N ARG A 235 -14.68 10.15 -27.55
CA ARG A 235 -14.56 8.76 -27.10
C ARG A 235 -13.51 7.94 -27.84
N ALA A 236 -13.15 8.30 -29.07
CA ALA A 236 -12.10 7.61 -29.81
C ALA A 236 -10.72 7.72 -29.14
N TYR A 237 -10.48 8.78 -28.36
CA TYR A 237 -9.22 8.99 -27.62
C TYR A 237 -9.26 8.43 -26.20
N PHE A 238 -10.42 7.98 -25.72
CA PHE A 238 -10.57 7.43 -24.36
C PHE A 238 -9.64 6.25 -24.07
N PRO A 239 -9.47 5.24 -24.97
CA PRO A 239 -8.56 4.13 -24.70
C PRO A 239 -7.10 4.58 -24.48
N ARG A 240 -6.67 5.63 -25.19
CA ARG A 240 -5.32 6.19 -25.04
C ARG A 240 -5.14 6.92 -23.72
N LEU A 241 -6.13 7.70 -23.31
CA LEU A 241 -6.13 8.37 -22.01
C LEU A 241 -6.17 7.34 -20.87
N PHE A 242 -7.05 6.34 -20.98
CA PHE A 242 -7.20 5.29 -20.00
C PHE A 242 -5.92 4.47 -19.83
N PHE A 243 -5.20 4.19 -20.93
CA PHE A 243 -3.89 3.55 -20.88
C PHE A 243 -2.86 4.35 -20.07
N VAL A 244 -2.79 5.68 -20.27
CA VAL A 244 -1.88 6.54 -19.49
C VAL A 244 -2.28 6.57 -18.01
N ILE A 245 -3.58 6.65 -17.72
CA ILE A 245 -4.09 6.63 -16.34
C ILE A 245 -3.78 5.29 -15.67
N SER A 246 -3.95 4.17 -16.39
CA SER A 246 -3.62 2.82 -15.91
C SER A 246 -2.15 2.71 -15.54
N LEU A 247 -1.25 3.25 -16.37
CA LEU A 247 0.18 3.29 -16.07
C LEU A 247 0.48 4.05 -14.77
N ILE A 248 -0.16 5.20 -14.56
CA ILE A 248 0.00 6.01 -13.34
C ILE A 248 -0.52 5.23 -12.12
N TRP A 249 -1.69 4.60 -12.23
CA TRP A 249 -2.23 3.76 -11.16
C TRP A 249 -1.30 2.60 -10.82
N HIS A 250 -0.76 1.90 -11.81
CA HIS A 250 0.12 0.76 -11.56
C HIS A 250 1.49 1.17 -11.01
N ALA A 251 2.01 2.32 -11.43
CA ALA A 251 3.20 2.92 -10.82
C ALA A 251 2.94 3.27 -9.35
N ASN A 252 1.76 3.81 -9.04
CA ASN A 252 1.35 4.11 -7.67
C ASN A 252 1.21 2.83 -6.81
N LEU A 253 0.61 1.77 -7.35
CA LEU A 253 0.54 0.45 -6.70
C LEU A 253 1.92 -0.15 -6.43
N THR A 254 2.86 0.03 -7.37
CA THR A 254 4.23 -0.46 -7.29
C THR A 254 5.06 0.28 -6.25
N THR A 255 4.90 1.60 -6.16
CA THR A 255 5.63 2.44 -5.21
C THR A 255 5.11 2.33 -3.78
N PHE A 256 3.83 1.99 -3.60
CA PHE A 256 3.18 1.84 -2.29
C PHE A 256 3.98 0.99 -1.27
N PRO A 257 4.33 -0.29 -1.53
CA PRO A 257 5.07 -1.12 -0.57
C PRO A 257 6.45 -0.56 -0.25
N TRP A 258 7.13 0.07 -1.22
CA TRP A 258 8.43 0.70 -1.00
C TRP A 258 8.34 1.89 -0.08
N ILE A 259 7.33 2.74 -0.23
CA ILE A 259 7.10 3.88 0.67
C ILE A 259 6.91 3.38 2.10
N VAL A 260 6.11 2.31 2.29
CA VAL A 260 5.93 1.71 3.62
C VAL A 260 7.26 1.20 4.18
N MET A 261 8.01 0.39 3.42
CA MET A 261 9.25 -0.22 3.90
C MET A 261 10.38 0.79 4.16
N LEU A 262 10.53 1.81 3.32
CA LEU A 262 11.60 2.81 3.42
C LEU A 262 11.35 3.84 4.54
N ILE A 263 10.09 4.16 4.83
CA ILE A 263 9.75 5.04 5.96
C ILE A 263 9.86 4.27 7.29
N HIS A 264 9.56 2.97 7.30
CA HIS A 264 9.67 2.15 8.50
C HIS A 264 11.13 1.88 8.86
N ARG A 265 11.61 2.43 9.99
CA ARG A 265 13.03 2.38 10.39
C ARG A 265 13.62 0.96 10.40
N SER A 266 12.96 0.02 11.09
CA SER A 266 13.47 -1.35 11.18
C SER A 266 13.57 -2.05 9.82
N GLN A 267 12.63 -1.78 8.90
CA GLN A 267 12.64 -2.39 7.57
C GLN A 267 13.69 -1.72 6.69
N ARG A 268 13.82 -0.39 6.76
CA ARG A 268 14.90 0.36 6.11
C ARG A 268 16.28 -0.15 6.51
N GLU A 269 16.53 -0.36 7.80
CA GLU A 269 17.81 -0.91 8.29
C GLU A 269 18.07 -2.33 7.77
N ARG A 270 17.03 -3.17 7.63
CA ARG A 270 17.16 -4.51 7.04
C ARG A 270 17.45 -4.47 5.55
N ILE A 271 16.73 -3.65 4.80
CA ILE A 271 16.97 -3.44 3.37
C ILE A 271 18.40 -2.93 3.17
N TYR A 272 18.85 -1.99 4.00
CA TYR A 272 20.21 -1.47 3.95
C TYR A 272 21.27 -2.55 4.22
N LYS A 273 21.05 -3.43 5.21
CA LYS A 273 21.94 -4.57 5.47
C LYS A 273 22.02 -5.53 4.29
N VAL A 274 20.88 -5.86 3.70
CA VAL A 274 20.80 -6.73 2.51
C VAL A 274 21.46 -6.07 1.30
N TRP A 275 21.27 -4.76 1.13
CA TRP A 275 21.89 -3.98 0.07
C TRP A 275 23.42 -3.94 0.22
N MET A 276 23.94 -3.73 1.44
CA MET A 276 25.38 -3.81 1.74
C MET A 276 25.98 -5.21 1.49
N GLN A 277 25.19 -6.27 1.67
CA GLN A 277 25.62 -7.64 1.37
C GLN A 277 25.66 -7.93 -0.13
N MET A 278 24.71 -7.40 -0.90
CA MET A 278 24.65 -7.60 -2.36
C MET A 278 25.58 -6.67 -3.14
N PHE A 279 25.76 -5.45 -2.66
CA PHE A 279 26.67 -4.45 -3.20
C PHE A 279 27.67 -4.10 -2.10
N PRO A 280 28.68 -4.96 -1.86
CA PRO A 280 29.78 -4.60 -1.01
C PRO A 280 30.58 -3.50 -1.70
N GLU A 281 30.14 -2.24 -1.55
CA GLU A 281 31.05 -1.13 -1.76
C GLU A 281 32.23 -1.35 -0.81
N THR A 282 33.44 -1.22 -1.34
CA THR A 282 34.73 -1.20 -0.65
C THR A 282 34.85 0.00 0.29
N LYS A 283 33.88 0.15 1.19
CA LYS A 283 33.99 0.94 2.40
C LYS A 283 33.81 -0.03 3.53
N SER A 284 34.95 -0.47 4.08
CA SER A 284 35.02 -0.86 5.49
C SER A 284 34.09 0.07 6.27
N PRO A 285 33.14 -0.44 7.07
CA PRO A 285 32.43 0.42 7.99
C PRO A 285 33.51 1.21 8.72
N ALA A 286 33.43 2.55 8.68
CA ALA A 286 34.41 3.39 9.34
C ALA A 286 34.41 2.94 10.82
N LYS A 287 35.49 2.29 11.24
CA LYS A 287 35.65 1.84 12.61
C LYS A 287 35.63 3.09 13.47
N ILE A 288 34.51 3.34 14.16
CA ILE A 288 34.42 4.45 15.09
C ILE A 288 35.24 4.02 16.30
N LEU A 289 36.48 4.49 16.38
CA LEU A 289 37.34 4.27 17.53
C LEU A 289 36.95 5.28 18.61
N GLY A 290 36.67 4.79 19.82
CA GLY A 290 36.50 5.65 20.98
C GLY A 290 37.81 6.38 21.32
N MET A 291 37.75 7.41 22.16
CA MET A 291 38.93 8.14 22.66
C MET A 291 39.96 7.24 23.37
N ASN A 292 39.56 6.03 23.75
CA ASN A 292 40.37 4.97 24.33
C ASN A 292 40.98 4.00 23.30
N GLY A 293 40.85 4.28 22.00
CA GLY A 293 41.38 3.43 20.91
C GLY A 293 40.65 2.10 20.74
N LYS A 294 39.50 1.90 21.40
CA LYS A 294 38.68 0.68 21.25
C LYS A 294 37.56 0.91 20.25
N GLU A 295 37.27 -0.12 19.46
CA GLU A 295 36.23 -0.10 18.43
C GLU A 295 34.84 0.01 19.10
N LEU A 296 34.10 1.08 18.82
CA LEU A 296 32.73 1.27 19.29
C LEU A 296 31.79 0.40 18.45
N VAL A 297 31.19 -0.59 19.09
CA VAL A 297 30.17 -1.44 18.46
C VAL A 297 28.93 -0.57 18.19
N ALA A 298 28.64 -0.33 16.90
CA ALA A 298 27.55 0.57 16.46
C ALA A 298 26.13 0.11 16.86
N THR A 299 25.98 -1.13 17.32
CA THR A 299 24.75 -1.67 17.89
C THR A 299 25.07 -2.44 19.17
N PRO A 300 25.07 -1.80 20.35
CA PRO A 300 25.23 -2.51 21.61
C PRO A 300 24.11 -3.53 21.76
N THR A 301 24.43 -4.73 22.26
CA THR A 301 23.37 -5.63 22.71
C THR A 301 22.63 -4.99 23.89
N GLN A 302 21.42 -5.44 24.18
CA GLN A 302 20.63 -4.87 25.28
C GLN A 302 21.41 -4.90 26.62
N ASN A 303 22.22 -5.94 26.82
CA ASN A 303 23.09 -6.08 27.99
C ASN A 303 24.21 -5.03 28.00
N ASP A 304 24.90 -4.81 26.86
CA ASP A 304 25.97 -3.81 26.75
C ASP A 304 25.46 -2.39 27.03
N TYR A 305 24.23 -2.09 26.63
CA TYR A 305 23.59 -0.80 26.91
C TYR A 305 23.31 -0.61 28.40
N PHE A 306 22.83 -1.65 29.09
CA PHE A 306 22.55 -1.58 30.52
C PHE A 306 23.84 -1.51 31.35
N ASP A 307 24.89 -2.22 30.95
CA ASP A 307 26.20 -2.15 31.62
C ASP A 307 26.85 -0.77 31.48
N GLN A 308 26.75 -0.13 30.32
CA GLN A 308 27.23 1.24 30.11
C GLN A 308 26.43 2.27 30.92
N LEU A 309 25.11 2.11 31.02
CA LEU A 309 24.26 2.93 31.89
C LEU A 309 24.63 2.76 33.36
N GLN A 310 24.92 1.54 33.81
CA GLN A 310 25.31 1.27 35.19
C GLN A 310 26.68 1.85 35.54
N GLN A 311 27.62 1.89 34.59
CA GLN A 311 28.93 2.50 34.79
C GLN A 311 28.90 4.03 34.78
N SER A 312 28.02 4.66 34.00
CA SER A 312 27.88 6.13 33.95
C SER A 312 27.17 6.73 35.15
N TRP A 313 26.56 5.90 36.00
CA TRP A 313 25.86 6.30 37.23
C TRP A 313 26.69 6.04 38.50
N LYS A 314 27.93 5.56 38.36
CA LYS A 314 28.94 5.52 39.43
C LYS A 314 29.82 6.76 39.36
#